data_AF-A0A0N4ZLR8-F1
#
_entry.id   AF-A0A0N4ZLR8-F1
#
_cell.length_a   1.000
_cell.length_b   1.000
_cell.length_c   1.000
_cell.angle_alpha   90.00
_cell.angle_beta   90.00
_cell.angle_gamma   90.00
#
_symmetry.space_group_name_H-M   'P 1'
#
loop_
_entity.id
_entity.type
_entity.pdbx_description
1 polymer ?
#
loop_
_entity_poly.entity_id
_entity_poly.type
_entity_poly.pdbx_seq_one_letter_code
_entity_poly.pdbx_strand_id
1 'polypeptide(L)'
;MEVSHKNSQIRLYVYIIIIAIYFSFGVYCIYTLEHEASVERRTIYDNRCKDVKAESINDVNTYVKKLMMSANNLNNTDTVLETITNIFEKVDDCHRNFNISNVKEIDFWNAISLTYTITTTLGYGDIYPLTTYGKIFEIFFTLIAIPLVIAFYVDLAEAYIHLVIDNFYKAKINLQKKLLKRKIGDVAMAKKLEKGKEKQMPKVYVSVGSLLIIWAICTCNHYYQSQLAGSNDSIVSSINYVYENFGLIGLGYNVPTDTFLYLTRELPLMFIGICLYGQYINIMVNTIRNVIPRELNNIRVNASKDSKKCSILNWLIVEEEDKHMGVLADYRSDGNKKPEIHILVA
;
A
#
# COMPACT_ATOMS: atom_id res chain seq x y z
N MET A 1 27.75 -23.77 13.88
CA MET A 1 27.04 -22.53 14.30
C MET A 1 27.76 -21.26 13.85
N GLU A 2 29.05 -21.07 14.15
CA GLU A 2 29.79 -19.84 13.79
C GLU A 2 29.80 -19.50 12.29
N VAL A 3 30.02 -20.49 11.42
CA VAL A 3 30.05 -20.27 9.96
C VAL A 3 28.68 -19.86 9.42
N SER A 4 27.59 -20.47 9.91
CA SER A 4 26.21 -20.10 9.53
C SER A 4 25.86 -18.68 9.98
N HIS A 5 26.24 -18.30 11.21
CA HIS A 5 26.01 -16.95 11.72
C HIS A 5 26.74 -15.88 10.90
N LYS A 6 28.00 -16.13 10.52
CA LYS A 6 28.81 -15.22 9.70
C LYS A 6 28.24 -15.04 8.28
N ASN A 7 27.62 -16.09 7.74
CA ASN A 7 27.01 -16.05 6.40
C ASN A 7 25.69 -15.26 6.38
N SER A 8 24.82 -15.43 7.39
CA SER A 8 23.59 -14.64 7.53
C SER A 8 23.87 -13.14 7.67
N GLN A 9 24.96 -12.78 8.36
CA GLN A 9 25.42 -11.39 8.47
C GLN A 9 25.83 -10.80 7.12
N ILE A 10 26.52 -11.57 6.27
CA ILE A 10 26.97 -11.07 4.95
C ILE A 10 25.80 -10.86 4.00
N ARG A 11 24.82 -11.78 3.98
CA ARG A 11 23.59 -11.60 3.22
C ARG A 11 22.83 -10.34 3.63
N LEU A 12 22.79 -10.04 4.93
CA LEU A 12 22.18 -8.83 5.46
C LEU A 12 22.91 -7.57 4.97
N TYR A 13 24.25 -7.54 5.02
CA TYR A 13 25.02 -6.41 4.51
C TYR A 13 24.78 -6.17 3.01
N VAL A 14 24.68 -7.23 2.21
CA VAL A 14 24.35 -7.12 0.79
C VAL A 14 22.96 -6.52 0.58
N TYR A 15 21.95 -6.96 1.33
CA TYR A 15 20.61 -6.37 1.26
C TYR A 15 20.64 -4.88 1.64
N ILE A 16 21.36 -4.50 2.70
CA ILE A 16 21.50 -3.09 3.10
C ILE A 16 22.07 -2.25 1.95
N ILE A 17 23.15 -2.72 1.30
CA ILE A 17 23.78 -1.99 0.19
C ILE A 17 22.83 -1.88 -1.00
N ILE A 18 22.18 -2.98 -1.41
CA ILE A 18 21.24 -2.97 -2.55
C ILE A 18 20.05 -2.05 -2.27
N ILE A 19 19.46 -2.13 -1.08
CA ILE A 19 18.33 -1.29 -0.67
C ILE A 19 18.76 0.19 -0.64
N ALA A 20 19.95 0.50 -0.11
CA ALA A 20 20.46 1.87 -0.09
C ALA A 20 20.62 2.43 -1.51
N ILE A 21 21.20 1.67 -2.43
CA ILE A 21 21.36 2.07 -3.84
C ILE A 21 19.98 2.29 -4.50
N TYR A 22 19.04 1.37 -4.29
CA TYR A 22 17.70 1.46 -4.86
C TYR A 22 16.91 2.65 -4.28
N PHE A 23 17.05 2.90 -2.98
CA PHE A 23 16.43 4.03 -2.31
C PHE A 23 17.01 5.36 -2.81
N SER A 24 18.33 5.48 -2.95
CA SER A 24 18.97 6.67 -3.52
C SER A 24 18.52 6.93 -4.97
N PHE A 25 18.37 5.88 -5.77
CA PHE A 25 17.81 5.99 -7.12
C PHE A 25 16.35 6.50 -7.09
N GLY A 26 15.51 5.95 -6.20
CA GLY A 26 14.15 6.43 -6.01
C GLY A 26 14.06 7.90 -5.59
N VAL A 27 14.91 8.33 -4.64
CA VAL A 27 15.02 9.73 -4.22
C VAL A 27 15.39 10.63 -5.39
N TYR A 28 16.40 10.24 -6.18
CA TYR A 28 16.80 10.99 -7.36
C TYR A 28 15.64 11.16 -8.35
N CYS A 29 14.95 10.05 -8.70
CA CYS A 29 13.82 10.11 -9.63
C CYS A 29 12.69 11.01 -9.12
N ILE A 30 12.24 10.82 -7.87
CA ILE A 30 11.16 11.64 -7.29
C ILE A 30 11.56 13.11 -7.25
N TYR A 31 12.79 13.43 -6.81
CA TYR A 31 13.27 14.80 -6.81
C TYR A 31 13.24 15.42 -8.21
N THR A 32 13.77 14.72 -9.23
CA THR A 32 13.80 15.26 -10.59
C THR A 32 12.42 15.41 -11.23
N LEU A 33 11.47 14.53 -10.90
CA LEU A 33 10.14 14.51 -11.52
C LEU A 33 9.15 15.45 -10.82
N GLU A 34 9.24 15.59 -9.50
CA GLU A 34 8.22 16.28 -8.69
C GLU A 34 8.67 17.64 -8.13
N HIS A 35 9.97 17.96 -8.14
CA HIS A 35 10.47 19.15 -7.44
C HIS A 35 9.87 20.46 -7.97
N GLU A 36 9.82 20.64 -9.29
CA GLU A 36 9.29 21.86 -9.90
C GLU A 36 7.81 22.06 -9.56
N ALA A 37 6.99 21.01 -9.76
CA ALA A 37 5.57 21.03 -9.43
C ALA A 37 5.33 21.26 -7.92
N SER A 38 6.18 20.69 -7.05
CA SER A 38 6.11 20.90 -5.61
C SER A 38 6.43 22.35 -5.21
N VAL A 39 7.44 22.97 -5.84
CA VAL A 39 7.80 24.37 -5.59
C VAL A 39 6.71 25.30 -6.08
N GLU A 40 6.16 25.06 -7.28
CA GLU A 40 5.03 25.81 -7.82
C GLU A 40 3.84 25.77 -6.86
N ARG A 41 3.42 24.57 -6.42
CA ARG A 41 2.32 24.41 -5.45
C ARG A 41 2.57 25.17 -4.15
N ARG A 42 3.82 25.17 -3.66
CA ARG A 42 4.20 25.93 -2.46
C ARG A 42 4.12 27.44 -2.67
N THR A 43 4.54 27.95 -3.83
CA THR A 43 4.43 29.39 -4.12
C THR A 43 2.98 29.84 -4.24
N ILE A 44 2.11 29.02 -4.85
CA ILE A 44 0.65 29.26 -4.86
C ILE A 44 0.12 29.34 -3.43
N TYR A 45 0.49 28.39 -2.58
CA TYR A 45 0.10 28.42 -1.16
C TYR A 45 0.57 29.69 -0.45
N ASP A 46 1.85 30.08 -0.59
CA ASP A 46 2.41 31.26 0.06
C ASP A 46 1.82 32.59 -0.49
N ASN A 47 1.33 32.59 -1.72
CA ASN A 47 0.76 33.77 -2.39
C ASN A 47 -0.75 33.93 -2.16
N ARG A 48 -1.47 32.89 -1.71
CA ARG A 48 -2.94 32.83 -1.71
C ARG A 48 -3.67 34.01 -1.02
N CYS A 49 -3.09 34.59 0.03
CA CYS A 49 -3.69 35.69 0.80
C CYS A 49 -2.89 37.01 0.67
N LYS A 50 -1.98 37.11 -0.30
CA LYS A 50 -1.13 38.32 -0.45
C LYS A 50 -1.96 39.57 -0.74
N ASP A 51 -2.94 39.46 -1.62
CA ASP A 51 -3.79 40.59 -2.01
C ASP A 51 -4.71 41.01 -0.86
N VAL A 52 -5.36 40.05 -0.21
CA VAL A 52 -6.20 40.28 0.98
C VAL A 52 -5.39 40.95 2.09
N LYS A 53 -4.14 40.50 2.32
CA LYS A 53 -3.23 41.12 3.29
C LYS A 53 -2.86 42.55 2.90
N ALA A 54 -2.55 42.81 1.63
CA ALA A 54 -2.20 44.15 1.16
C ALA A 54 -3.37 45.13 1.26
N GLU A 55 -4.57 44.69 0.87
CA GLU A 55 -5.82 45.44 1.02
C GLU A 55 -6.08 45.76 2.50
N SER A 56 -5.99 44.75 3.37
CA SER A 56 -6.20 44.89 4.82
C SER A 56 -5.24 45.90 5.46
N ILE A 57 -3.96 45.91 5.06
CA ILE A 57 -2.98 46.91 5.53
C ILE A 57 -3.35 48.32 5.07
N ASN A 58 -3.82 48.47 3.83
CA ASN A 58 -4.24 49.77 3.30
C ASN A 58 -5.49 50.31 4.02
N ASP A 59 -6.43 49.43 4.34
CA ASP A 59 -7.64 49.77 5.10
C ASP A 59 -7.29 50.26 6.51
N VAL A 60 -6.39 49.56 7.21
CA VAL A 60 -5.87 49.99 8.51
C VAL A 60 -5.19 51.36 8.41
N ASN A 61 -4.30 51.56 7.44
CA ASN A 61 -3.60 52.84 7.27
C ASN A 61 -4.56 54.00 7.01
N THR A 62 -5.59 53.77 6.19
CA THR A 62 -6.63 54.77 5.89
C THR A 62 -7.44 55.11 7.13
N TYR A 63 -7.81 54.10 7.92
CA TYR A 63 -8.58 54.26 9.13
C TYR A 63 -7.78 55.00 10.22
N VAL A 64 -6.53 54.60 10.45
CA VAL A 64 -5.61 55.29 11.39
C VAL A 64 -5.39 56.75 10.98
N LYS A 65 -5.24 57.02 9.67
CA LYS A 65 -5.09 58.39 9.18
C LYS A 65 -6.33 59.24 9.45
N LYS A 66 -7.54 58.70 9.25
CA LYS A 66 -8.80 59.37 9.60
C LYS A 66 -8.90 59.66 11.09
N LEU A 67 -8.47 58.71 11.93
CA LEU A 67 -8.38 58.87 13.39
C LEU A 67 -7.44 59.99 13.80
N MET A 68 -6.22 60.02 13.26
CA MET A 68 -5.22 61.08 13.54
C MET A 68 -5.70 62.46 13.11
N MET A 69 -6.46 62.56 12.02
CA MET A 69 -7.07 63.82 11.55
C MET A 69 -8.29 64.26 12.40
N SER A 70 -8.88 63.34 13.17
CA SER A 70 -10.11 63.56 13.95
C SER A 70 -9.86 63.70 15.47
N ALA A 71 -8.65 64.09 15.89
CA ALA A 71 -8.13 64.08 17.26
C ALA A 71 -8.91 64.88 18.35
N ASN A 72 -10.14 65.33 18.09
CA ASN A 72 -10.98 66.04 19.07
C ASN A 72 -12.17 65.25 19.64
N ASN A 73 -12.45 64.00 19.25
CA ASN A 73 -13.52 63.20 19.89
C ASN A 73 -13.15 61.72 20.02
N LEU A 74 -12.47 61.36 21.10
CA LEU A 74 -12.07 60.00 21.48
C LEU A 74 -13.20 59.22 22.17
N ASN A 75 -14.46 59.39 21.74
CA ASN A 75 -15.62 58.75 22.37
C ASN A 75 -16.00 57.38 21.75
N ASN A 76 -15.21 56.86 20.81
CA ASN A 76 -15.62 55.72 19.96
C ASN A 76 -14.58 54.59 19.91
N THR A 77 -13.89 54.32 21.02
CA THR A 77 -12.90 53.22 21.15
C THR A 77 -13.47 51.86 20.74
N ASP A 78 -14.75 51.60 21.01
CA ASP A 78 -15.41 50.34 20.67
C ASP A 78 -15.52 50.13 19.16
N THR A 79 -15.79 51.20 18.39
CA THR A 79 -15.87 51.14 16.92
C THR A 79 -14.51 50.93 16.25
N VAL A 80 -13.43 51.38 16.89
CA VAL A 80 -12.06 51.15 16.42
C VAL A 80 -11.69 49.68 16.59
N LEU A 81 -12.01 49.11 17.76
CA LEU A 81 -11.74 47.71 18.05
C LEU A 81 -12.55 46.77 17.15
N GLU A 82 -13.82 47.08 16.88
CA GLU A 82 -14.66 46.32 15.96
C GLU A 82 -14.11 46.32 14.52
N THR A 83 -13.69 47.48 14.02
CA THR A 83 -13.13 47.61 12.67
C THR A 83 -11.82 46.83 12.52
N ILE A 84 -10.94 46.91 13.52
CA ILE A 84 -9.67 46.17 13.53
C ILE A 84 -9.94 44.66 13.62
N THR A 85 -10.89 44.23 14.45
CA THR A 85 -11.30 42.82 14.58
C THR A 85 -11.80 42.28 13.23
N ASN A 86 -12.67 43.01 12.53
CA ASN A 86 -13.18 42.59 11.22
C ASN A 86 -12.07 42.45 10.15
N ILE A 87 -11.05 43.30 10.18
CA ILE A 87 -9.90 43.19 9.26
C ILE A 87 -9.05 41.95 9.61
N PHE A 88 -8.83 41.69 10.90
CA PHE A 88 -8.14 40.48 11.34
C PHE A 88 -8.93 39.22 10.98
N GLU A 89 -10.25 39.22 11.15
CA GLU A 89 -11.14 38.13 10.73
C GLU A 89 -11.07 37.90 9.21
N LYS A 90 -11.05 38.94 8.37
CA LYS A 90 -10.92 38.78 6.91
C LYS A 90 -9.61 38.09 6.50
N VAL A 91 -8.51 38.41 7.18
CA VAL A 91 -7.19 37.78 6.94
C VAL A 91 -7.15 36.37 7.52
N ASP A 92 -7.69 36.17 8.73
CA ASP A 92 -7.78 34.86 9.38
C ASP A 92 -8.66 33.92 8.57
N ASP A 93 -9.82 34.37 8.09
CA ASP A 93 -10.72 33.64 7.21
C ASP A 93 -10.06 33.27 5.88
N CYS A 94 -9.24 34.14 5.28
CA CYS A 94 -8.46 33.78 4.09
C CYS A 94 -7.48 32.63 4.40
N HIS A 95 -6.81 32.66 5.55
CA HIS A 95 -5.89 31.62 5.96
C HIS A 95 -6.61 30.32 6.42
N ARG A 96 -7.80 30.44 7.03
CA ARG A 96 -8.63 29.36 7.56
C ARG A 96 -9.48 28.66 6.52
N ASN A 97 -9.99 29.39 5.51
CA ASN A 97 -10.76 28.81 4.40
C ASN A 97 -9.97 27.79 3.58
N PHE A 98 -8.65 27.69 3.80
CA PHE A 98 -7.81 26.71 3.15
C PHE A 98 -7.48 25.49 4.01
N ASN A 99 -7.83 25.46 5.31
CA ASN A 99 -7.20 24.50 6.22
C ASN A 99 -8.00 24.11 7.48
N ILE A 100 -9.32 23.98 7.39
CA ILE A 100 -9.95 22.87 8.11
C ILE A 100 -9.78 21.69 7.14
N SER A 101 -8.92 20.72 7.49
CA SER A 101 -8.91 19.45 6.76
C SER A 101 -10.38 19.04 6.62
N ASN A 102 -10.88 18.87 5.40
CA ASN A 102 -12.27 18.49 5.16
C ASN A 102 -12.45 17.05 5.61
N VAL A 103 -12.43 16.85 6.94
CA VAL A 103 -12.61 15.56 7.57
C VAL A 103 -14.06 15.23 7.37
N LYS A 104 -14.31 14.10 6.71
CA LYS A 104 -15.67 13.63 6.53
C LYS A 104 -16.31 13.44 7.91
N GLU A 105 -17.57 13.85 8.02
CA GLU A 105 -18.38 13.60 9.20
C GLU A 105 -18.43 12.09 9.49
N ILE A 106 -18.31 11.70 10.75
CA ILE A 106 -18.42 10.29 11.15
C ILE A 106 -19.90 9.91 11.23
N ASP A 107 -20.50 9.62 10.09
CA ASP A 107 -21.78 8.92 10.00
C ASP A 107 -21.55 7.39 10.05
N PHE A 108 -22.62 6.60 10.02
CA PHE A 108 -22.53 5.14 10.13
C PHE A 108 -21.66 4.50 9.03
N TRP A 109 -21.78 4.98 7.78
CA TRP A 109 -21.03 4.43 6.65
C TRP A 109 -19.56 4.84 6.69
N ASN A 110 -19.27 6.09 7.04
CA ASN A 110 -17.92 6.60 7.27
C ASN A 110 -17.26 5.90 8.46
N ALA A 111 -18.00 5.53 9.50
CA ALA A 111 -17.49 4.72 10.61
C ALA A 111 -17.11 3.29 10.17
N ILE A 112 -17.90 2.65 9.30
CA ILE A 112 -17.54 1.35 8.70
C ILE A 112 -16.27 1.48 7.84
N SER A 113 -16.21 2.51 6.99
CA SER A 113 -15.04 2.78 6.16
C SER A 113 -13.79 3.03 7.00
N LEU A 114 -13.88 3.86 8.04
CA LEU A 114 -12.81 4.09 9.01
C LEU A 114 -12.35 2.78 9.66
N THR A 115 -13.30 1.98 10.14
CA THR A 115 -12.99 0.68 10.77
C THR A 115 -12.27 -0.24 9.80
N TYR A 116 -12.70 -0.30 8.54
CA TYR A 116 -12.01 -1.06 7.50
C TYR A 116 -10.59 -0.51 7.27
N THR A 117 -10.42 0.79 7.05
CA THR A 117 -9.13 1.37 6.66
C THR A 117 -8.08 1.26 7.76
N ILE A 118 -8.46 1.40 9.04
CA ILE A 118 -7.53 1.22 10.17
C ILE A 118 -7.19 -0.25 10.41
N THR A 119 -8.16 -1.17 10.28
CA THR A 119 -7.91 -2.61 10.52
C THR A 119 -7.12 -3.28 9.40
N THR A 120 -7.25 -2.78 8.18
CA THR A 120 -6.47 -3.22 7.01
C THR A 120 -5.15 -2.48 6.85
N THR A 121 -4.83 -1.55 7.75
CA THR A 121 -3.64 -0.70 7.71
C THR A 121 -3.51 0.12 6.41
N LEU A 122 -4.63 0.40 5.74
CA LEU A 122 -4.65 1.26 4.56
C LEU A 122 -4.57 2.74 4.95
N GLY A 123 -5.40 3.17 5.90
CA GLY A 123 -5.28 4.47 6.57
C GLY A 123 -5.29 5.72 5.68
N TYR A 124 -6.34 5.93 4.86
CA TYR A 124 -6.43 7.12 3.98
C TYR A 124 -6.30 8.48 4.66
N GLY A 125 -6.75 8.61 5.91
CA GLY A 125 -6.71 9.86 6.65
C GLY A 125 -7.79 10.89 6.27
N ASP A 126 -8.76 10.54 5.43
CA ASP A 126 -9.94 11.38 5.13
C ASP A 126 -10.97 11.35 6.28
N ILE A 127 -10.98 10.26 7.05
CA ILE A 127 -11.75 10.06 8.28
C ILE A 127 -10.78 9.61 9.38
N TYR A 128 -10.84 10.21 10.57
CA TYR A 128 -10.01 9.81 11.73
C TYR A 128 -10.63 10.29 13.05
N PRO A 129 -10.34 9.65 14.20
CA PRO A 129 -10.89 10.07 15.48
C PRO A 129 -10.32 11.41 15.94
N LEU A 130 -11.21 12.35 16.22
CA LEU A 130 -10.84 13.70 16.69
C LEU A 130 -10.71 13.77 18.22
N THR A 131 -11.54 13.02 18.95
CA THR A 131 -11.59 13.04 20.42
C THR A 131 -10.47 12.21 21.04
N THR A 132 -10.01 12.60 22.23
CA THR A 132 -8.99 11.85 22.99
C THR A 132 -9.44 10.41 23.26
N TYR A 133 -10.70 10.20 23.63
CA TYR A 133 -11.25 8.86 23.85
C TYR A 133 -11.30 8.02 22.57
N GLY A 134 -11.66 8.63 21.43
CA GLY A 134 -11.66 7.94 20.14
C GLY A 134 -10.25 7.48 19.73
N LYS A 135 -9.24 8.33 19.92
CA LYS A 135 -7.82 7.98 19.67
C LYS A 135 -7.33 6.86 20.58
N ILE A 136 -7.69 6.89 21.87
CA ILE A 136 -7.34 5.81 22.81
C ILE A 136 -8.03 4.50 22.41
N PHE A 137 -9.32 4.55 22.04
CA PHE A 137 -10.05 3.39 21.57
C PHE A 137 -9.41 2.78 20.32
N GLU A 138 -9.07 3.61 19.32
CA GLU A 138 -8.42 3.20 18.07
C GLU A 138 -7.15 2.37 18.35
N ILE A 139 -6.30 2.82 19.28
CA ILE A 139 -5.06 2.11 19.64
C ILE A 139 -5.36 0.69 20.13
N PHE A 140 -6.27 0.52 21.09
CA PHE A 140 -6.57 -0.81 21.64
C PHE A 140 -7.33 -1.69 20.66
N PHE A 141 -8.24 -1.09 19.88
CA PHE A 141 -9.02 -1.80 18.89
C PHE A 141 -8.13 -2.35 17.77
N THR A 142 -7.26 -1.52 17.19
CA THR A 142 -6.37 -1.92 16.09
C THR A 142 -5.30 -2.92 16.50
N LEU A 143 -4.84 -2.88 17.77
CA LEU A 143 -3.90 -3.85 18.32
C LEU A 143 -4.39 -5.30 18.18
N ILE A 144 -5.69 -5.53 18.33
CA ILE A 144 -6.32 -6.86 18.20
C ILE A 144 -6.79 -7.10 16.77
N ALA A 145 -7.41 -6.09 16.15
CA ALA A 145 -8.05 -6.24 14.86
C ALA A 145 -7.06 -6.43 13.70
N ILE A 146 -5.92 -5.72 13.69
CA ILE A 146 -4.93 -5.83 12.60
C ILE A 146 -4.38 -7.27 12.50
N PRO A 147 -3.87 -7.92 13.58
CA PRO A 147 -3.42 -9.31 13.49
C PRO A 147 -4.51 -10.28 13.03
N LEU A 148 -5.75 -10.09 13.49
CA LEU A 148 -6.89 -10.92 13.11
C LEU A 148 -7.20 -10.81 11.61
N VAL A 149 -7.24 -9.58 11.08
CA VAL A 149 -7.48 -9.31 9.67
C VAL A 149 -6.35 -9.85 8.81
N ILE A 150 -5.09 -9.67 9.20
CA ILE A 150 -3.94 -10.23 8.48
C ILE A 150 -3.99 -11.76 8.45
N ALA A 151 -4.31 -12.42 9.57
CA ALA A 151 -4.46 -13.87 9.61
C ALA A 151 -5.56 -14.35 8.65
N PHE A 152 -6.71 -13.68 8.68
CA PHE A 152 -7.80 -13.96 7.74
C PHE A 152 -7.38 -13.77 6.28
N TYR A 153 -6.61 -12.72 5.96
CA TYR A 153 -6.13 -12.46 4.60
C TYR A 153 -5.20 -13.55 4.09
N VAL A 154 -4.31 -14.04 4.95
CA VAL A 154 -3.38 -15.12 4.61
C VAL A 154 -4.17 -16.40 4.30
N ASP A 155 -5.05 -16.82 5.19
CA ASP A 155 -5.86 -18.04 5.02
C ASP A 155 -6.74 -17.96 3.76
N LEU A 156 -7.36 -16.79 3.53
CA LEU A 156 -8.21 -16.56 2.36
C LEU A 156 -7.41 -16.61 1.06
N ALA A 157 -6.24 -15.96 1.02
CA ALA A 157 -5.36 -16.00 -0.14
C ALA A 157 -4.90 -17.43 -0.43
N GLU A 158 -4.48 -18.19 0.58
CA GLU A 158 -4.10 -19.60 0.42
C GLU A 158 -5.25 -20.44 -0.16
N ALA A 159 -6.44 -20.33 0.43
CA ALA A 159 -7.63 -21.05 -0.03
C ALA A 159 -7.97 -20.72 -1.50
N TYR A 160 -7.90 -19.44 -1.88
CA TYR A 160 -8.12 -19.00 -3.25
C TYR A 160 -7.14 -19.67 -4.22
N ILE A 161 -5.85 -19.70 -3.89
CA ILE A 161 -4.82 -20.23 -4.78
C ILE A 161 -4.98 -21.73 -4.99
N HIS A 162 -5.27 -22.46 -3.91
CA HIS A 162 -5.56 -23.88 -4.00
C HIS A 162 -6.74 -24.13 -4.94
N LEU A 163 -7.80 -23.33 -4.85
CA LEU A 163 -8.94 -23.42 -5.75
C LEU A 163 -8.56 -23.12 -7.21
N VAL A 164 -7.83 -22.04 -7.49
CA VAL A 164 -7.49 -21.65 -8.87
C VAL A 164 -6.50 -22.63 -9.50
N ILE A 165 -5.49 -23.09 -8.76
CA ILE A 165 -4.52 -24.10 -9.23
C ILE A 165 -5.23 -25.41 -9.56
N ASP A 166 -6.13 -25.85 -8.67
CA ASP A 166 -6.89 -27.08 -8.87
C ASP A 166 -7.73 -26.99 -10.14
N ASN A 167 -8.42 -25.86 -10.33
CA ASN A 167 -9.21 -25.61 -11.53
C ASN A 167 -8.34 -25.51 -12.79
N PHE A 168 -7.20 -24.83 -12.72
CA PHE A 168 -6.25 -24.72 -13.83
C PHE A 168 -5.75 -26.09 -14.28
N TYR A 169 -5.30 -26.94 -13.36
CA TYR A 169 -4.82 -28.27 -13.72
C TYR A 169 -5.93 -29.21 -14.17
N LYS A 170 -7.12 -29.15 -13.56
CA LYS A 170 -8.30 -29.89 -14.04
C LYS A 170 -8.63 -29.49 -15.48
N ALA A 171 -8.68 -28.20 -15.78
CA ALA A 171 -8.91 -27.68 -17.13
C ALA A 171 -7.83 -28.13 -18.12
N LYS A 172 -6.55 -28.04 -17.74
CA LYS A 172 -5.43 -28.49 -18.56
C LYS A 172 -5.49 -29.98 -18.88
N ILE A 173 -5.82 -30.83 -17.90
CA ILE A 173 -5.98 -32.27 -18.11
C ILE A 173 -7.19 -32.57 -18.99
N ASN A 174 -8.32 -31.90 -18.76
CA ASN A 174 -9.52 -32.06 -19.60
C ASN A 174 -9.26 -31.65 -21.05
N LEU A 175 -8.50 -30.58 -21.27
CA LEU A 175 -8.06 -30.16 -22.60
C LEU A 175 -7.12 -31.19 -23.23
N GLN A 176 -6.16 -31.73 -22.48
CA GLN A 176 -5.29 -32.81 -22.96
C GLN A 176 -6.08 -34.08 -23.31
N LYS A 177 -7.10 -34.46 -22.54
CA LYS A 177 -7.99 -35.59 -22.85
C LYS A 177 -8.73 -35.37 -24.17
N LYS A 178 -9.28 -34.16 -24.40
CA LYS A 178 -9.95 -33.79 -25.64
C LYS A 178 -9.00 -33.80 -26.84
N LEU A 179 -7.81 -33.21 -26.71
CA LEU A 179 -6.84 -33.09 -27.80
C LEU A 179 -6.15 -34.41 -28.16
N LEU A 180 -5.74 -35.20 -27.15
CA LEU A 180 -4.99 -36.44 -27.37
C LEU A 180 -5.87 -37.69 -27.51
N LYS A 181 -7.21 -37.56 -27.42
CA LYS A 181 -8.20 -38.66 -27.42
C LYS A 181 -7.82 -39.85 -26.51
N ARG A 182 -7.03 -39.62 -25.47
CA ARG A 182 -6.53 -40.67 -24.57
C ARG A 182 -7.53 -40.92 -23.45
N LYS A 183 -7.97 -42.18 -23.28
CA LYS A 183 -8.64 -42.64 -22.06
C LYS A 183 -7.61 -42.74 -20.94
N ILE A 184 -7.50 -41.69 -20.14
CA ILE A 184 -6.71 -41.70 -18.90
C ILE A 184 -7.69 -42.06 -17.78
N GLY A 185 -7.45 -43.19 -17.11
CA GLY A 185 -8.23 -43.60 -15.93
C GLY A 185 -8.09 -42.61 -14.77
N ASP A 186 -9.09 -42.56 -13.89
CA ASP A 186 -9.21 -41.52 -12.86
C ASP A 186 -8.05 -41.53 -11.85
N VAL A 187 -7.51 -42.71 -11.52
CA VAL A 187 -6.34 -42.87 -10.64
C VAL A 187 -5.07 -42.27 -11.27
N ALA A 188 -4.86 -42.49 -12.57
CA ALA A 188 -3.72 -41.92 -13.29
C ALA A 188 -3.85 -40.40 -13.44
N MET A 189 -5.09 -39.90 -13.55
CA MET A 189 -5.39 -38.47 -13.55
C MET A 189 -5.09 -37.81 -12.20
N ALA A 190 -5.53 -38.41 -11.09
CA ALA A 190 -5.24 -37.92 -9.74
C ALA A 190 -3.73 -37.82 -9.49
N LYS A 191 -2.97 -38.86 -9.83
CA LYS A 191 -1.50 -38.87 -9.68
C LYS A 191 -0.80 -37.81 -10.54
N LYS A 192 -1.29 -37.58 -11.77
CA LYS A 192 -0.74 -36.54 -12.66
C LYS A 192 -1.11 -35.13 -12.20
N LEU A 193 -2.28 -34.97 -11.58
CA LEU A 193 -2.75 -33.74 -10.98
C LEU A 193 -1.89 -33.38 -9.75
N GLU A 194 -1.67 -34.30 -8.82
CA GLU A 194 -0.80 -34.10 -7.65
C GLU A 194 0.62 -33.69 -8.05
N LYS A 195 1.25 -34.44 -8.96
CA LYS A 195 2.58 -34.11 -9.49
C LYS A 195 2.62 -32.78 -10.27
N GLY A 196 1.47 -32.35 -10.80
CA GLY A 196 1.30 -31.02 -11.38
C GLY A 196 1.29 -29.94 -10.30
N LYS A 197 0.47 -30.10 -9.25
CA LYS A 197 0.31 -29.15 -8.14
C LYS A 197 1.63 -28.89 -7.38
N GLU A 198 2.56 -29.83 -7.37
CA GLU A 198 3.90 -29.63 -6.81
C GLU A 198 4.76 -28.65 -7.61
N LYS A 199 4.49 -28.47 -8.91
CA LYS A 199 5.27 -27.54 -9.74
C LYS A 199 5.01 -26.09 -9.34
N GLN A 200 6.08 -25.36 -9.08
CA GLN A 200 6.05 -24.00 -8.56
C GLN A 200 5.68 -22.95 -9.62
N MET A 201 6.24 -23.05 -10.83
CA MET A 201 6.07 -22.05 -11.90
C MET A 201 4.61 -21.72 -12.26
N PRO A 202 3.70 -22.71 -12.41
CA PRO A 202 2.30 -22.42 -12.73
C PRO A 202 1.56 -21.66 -11.62
N LYS A 203 1.99 -21.75 -10.37
CA LYS A 203 1.39 -21.00 -9.25
C LYS A 203 1.66 -19.50 -9.36
N VAL A 204 2.89 -19.14 -9.75
CA VAL A 204 3.33 -17.75 -9.93
C VAL A 204 2.57 -17.10 -11.09
N TYR A 205 2.52 -17.74 -12.26
CA TYR A 205 1.83 -17.18 -13.42
C TYR A 205 0.33 -17.00 -13.19
N VAL A 206 -0.32 -17.96 -12.52
CA VAL A 206 -1.74 -17.88 -12.18
C VAL A 206 -1.98 -16.75 -11.19
N SER A 207 -1.16 -16.63 -10.14
CA SER A 207 -1.30 -15.55 -9.14
C SER A 207 -1.11 -14.16 -9.73
N VAL A 208 0.00 -13.95 -10.45
CA VAL A 208 0.30 -12.67 -11.11
C VAL A 208 -0.75 -12.34 -12.17
N GLY A 209 -1.18 -13.34 -12.96
CA GLY A 209 -2.25 -13.17 -13.94
C GLY A 209 -3.57 -12.76 -13.30
N SER A 210 -3.99 -13.42 -12.22
CA SER A 210 -5.19 -13.06 -11.46
C SER A 210 -5.10 -11.65 -10.89
N LEU A 211 -3.94 -11.24 -10.36
CA LEU A 211 -3.71 -9.92 -9.81
C LEU A 211 -3.84 -8.82 -10.90
N LEU A 212 -3.26 -9.04 -12.08
CA LEU A 212 -3.38 -8.09 -13.20
C LEU A 212 -4.81 -7.97 -13.72
N ILE A 213 -5.55 -9.09 -13.78
CA ILE A 213 -6.96 -9.10 -14.20
C ILE A 213 -7.82 -8.31 -13.20
N ILE A 214 -7.71 -8.60 -11.89
CA ILE A 214 -8.50 -7.89 -10.89
C ILE A 214 -8.12 -6.41 -10.82
N TRP A 215 -6.84 -6.07 -11.00
CA TRP A 215 -6.37 -4.69 -11.06
C TRP A 215 -7.01 -3.92 -12.22
N ALA A 216 -7.06 -4.52 -13.41
CA ALA A 216 -7.73 -3.92 -14.57
C ALA A 216 -9.25 -3.76 -14.33
N ILE A 217 -9.92 -4.77 -13.76
CA ILE A 217 -11.35 -4.71 -13.45
C ILE A 217 -11.64 -3.60 -12.43
N CYS A 218 -10.86 -3.52 -11.34
CA CYS A 218 -11.01 -2.49 -10.32
C CYS A 218 -10.77 -1.09 -10.89
N THR A 219 -9.75 -0.94 -11.74
CA THR A 219 -9.43 0.32 -12.41
C THR A 219 -10.59 0.78 -13.28
N CYS A 220 -11.15 -0.10 -14.11
CA CYS A 220 -12.31 0.22 -14.94
C CYS A 220 -13.54 0.58 -14.10
N ASN A 221 -13.80 -0.15 -13.01
CA ASN A 221 -14.93 0.11 -12.12
C ASN A 221 -14.81 1.48 -11.43
N HIS A 222 -13.64 1.77 -10.85
CA HIS A 222 -13.40 3.05 -10.18
C HIS A 222 -13.42 4.22 -11.16
N TYR A 223 -12.82 4.08 -12.35
CA TYR A 223 -12.89 5.10 -13.39
C TYR A 223 -14.34 5.38 -13.80
N TYR A 224 -15.14 4.34 -14.02
CA TYR A 224 -16.56 4.49 -14.35
C TYR A 224 -17.34 5.21 -13.23
N GLN A 225 -17.05 4.89 -11.97
CA GLN A 225 -17.69 5.49 -10.82
C GLN A 225 -17.29 6.96 -10.62
N SER A 226 -16.01 7.30 -10.81
CA SER A 226 -15.53 8.68 -10.79
C SER A 226 -16.24 9.54 -11.85
N GLN A 227 -16.38 9.03 -13.08
CA GLN A 227 -17.12 9.72 -14.14
C GLN A 227 -18.60 9.95 -13.78
N LEU A 228 -19.26 8.96 -13.15
CA LEU A 228 -20.64 9.11 -12.67
C LEU A 228 -20.77 10.13 -11.52
N ALA A 229 -19.77 10.22 -10.66
CA ALA A 229 -19.72 11.19 -9.57
C ALA A 229 -19.43 12.63 -10.06
N GLY A 230 -19.13 12.80 -11.34
CA GLY A 230 -18.78 14.10 -11.93
C GLY A 230 -17.37 14.57 -11.58
N SER A 231 -16.50 13.69 -11.05
CA SER A 231 -15.09 13.99 -10.85
C SER A 231 -14.34 13.86 -12.18
N ASN A 232 -13.50 14.84 -12.48
CA ASN A 232 -12.67 14.87 -13.70
C ASN A 232 -11.40 14.01 -13.53
N ASP A 233 -11.49 12.85 -12.87
CA ASP A 233 -10.30 12.03 -12.66
C ASP A 233 -9.86 11.39 -13.97
N SER A 234 -8.56 11.46 -14.20
CA SER A 234 -7.95 10.74 -15.31
C SER A 234 -7.92 9.23 -15.03
N ILE A 235 -7.86 8.43 -16.09
CA ILE A 235 -7.64 6.98 -15.96
C ILE A 235 -6.35 6.66 -15.17
N VAL A 236 -5.34 7.52 -15.28
CA VAL A 236 -4.07 7.36 -14.54
C VAL A 236 -4.30 7.56 -13.03
N SER A 237 -5.13 8.53 -12.65
CA SER A 237 -5.54 8.73 -11.26
C SER A 237 -6.23 7.50 -10.70
N SER A 238 -7.12 6.89 -11.49
CA SER A 238 -7.81 5.64 -11.12
C SER A 238 -6.85 4.46 -10.99
N ILE A 239 -5.88 4.34 -11.90
CA ILE A 239 -4.83 3.32 -11.84
C ILE A 239 -4.03 3.46 -10.53
N ASN A 240 -3.59 4.69 -10.22
CA ASN A 240 -2.80 4.97 -9.02
C ASN A 240 -3.60 4.64 -7.76
N TYR A 241 -4.86 5.08 -7.69
CA TYR A 241 -5.72 4.81 -6.55
C TYR A 241 -5.91 3.30 -6.29
N VAL A 242 -6.18 2.50 -7.33
CA VAL A 242 -6.34 1.04 -7.17
C VAL A 242 -5.01 0.40 -6.77
N TYR A 243 -3.89 0.82 -7.36
CA TYR A 243 -2.57 0.31 -7.00
C TYR A 243 -2.20 0.64 -5.54
N GLU A 244 -2.42 1.88 -5.11
CA GLU A 244 -2.19 2.33 -3.74
C GLU A 244 -3.06 1.58 -2.73
N ASN A 245 -4.29 1.24 -3.11
CA ASN A 245 -5.16 0.37 -2.30
C ASN A 245 -4.60 -1.04 -2.16
N PHE A 246 -4.22 -1.67 -3.27
CA PHE A 246 -3.70 -3.05 -3.26
C PHE A 246 -2.40 -3.13 -2.46
N GLY A 247 -1.55 -2.11 -2.60
CA GLY A 247 -0.28 -1.98 -1.88
C GLY A 247 -0.41 -1.50 -0.44
N LEU A 248 -1.61 -1.16 0.05
CA LEU A 248 -1.85 -0.58 1.36
C LEU A 248 -1.00 0.69 1.61
N ILE A 249 -0.84 1.53 0.58
CA ILE A 249 -0.07 2.79 0.64
C ILE A 249 -0.94 3.93 1.21
N GLY A 250 -2.18 4.04 0.73
CA GLY A 250 -3.21 4.89 1.32
C GLY A 250 -2.92 6.39 1.39
N LEU A 251 -2.48 7.03 0.31
CA LEU A 251 -2.14 8.47 0.32
C LEU A 251 -3.33 9.42 0.53
N GLY A 252 -4.57 8.93 0.37
CA GLY A 252 -5.78 9.63 0.82
C GLY A 252 -6.27 10.80 -0.06
N TYR A 253 -5.54 11.20 -1.09
CA TYR A 253 -5.90 12.37 -1.92
C TYR A 253 -6.93 12.06 -3.02
N ASN A 254 -7.17 10.79 -3.34
CA ASN A 254 -8.09 10.34 -4.40
C ASN A 254 -9.16 9.36 -3.86
N VAL A 255 -9.62 9.57 -2.62
CA VAL A 255 -10.62 8.71 -2.00
C VAL A 255 -12.01 9.06 -2.53
N PRO A 256 -12.86 8.07 -2.86
CA PRO A 256 -14.24 8.30 -3.28
C PRO A 256 -15.00 9.18 -2.29
N THR A 257 -15.76 10.13 -2.81
CA THR A 257 -16.57 11.05 -2.01
C THR A 257 -17.77 10.35 -1.38
N ASP A 258 -18.46 9.49 -2.14
CA ASP A 258 -19.57 8.67 -1.67
C ASP A 258 -19.07 7.35 -1.06
N THR A 259 -19.06 7.31 0.26
CA THR A 259 -18.62 6.15 1.03
C THR A 259 -19.55 4.94 0.86
N PHE A 260 -20.86 5.14 0.67
CA PHE A 260 -21.79 4.02 0.51
C PHE A 260 -21.54 3.28 -0.81
N LEU A 261 -21.35 4.02 -1.90
CA LEU A 261 -21.00 3.42 -3.19
C LEU A 261 -19.63 2.75 -3.15
N TYR A 262 -18.64 3.38 -2.49
CA TYR A 262 -17.33 2.77 -2.26
C TYR A 262 -17.45 1.41 -1.54
N LEU A 263 -18.13 1.36 -0.39
CA LEU A 263 -18.28 0.14 0.41
C LEU A 263 -19.00 -0.99 -0.33
N THR A 264 -19.99 -0.66 -1.17
CA THR A 264 -20.83 -1.66 -1.83
C THR A 264 -20.28 -2.14 -3.17
N ARG A 265 -19.55 -1.30 -3.91
CA ARG A 265 -19.13 -1.59 -5.29
C ARG A 265 -17.64 -1.70 -5.48
N GLU A 266 -16.85 -0.88 -4.79
CA GLU A 266 -15.39 -0.87 -4.96
C GLU A 266 -14.71 -1.78 -3.95
N LEU A 267 -15.08 -1.65 -2.68
CA LEU A 267 -14.43 -2.34 -1.58
C LEU A 267 -14.39 -3.87 -1.75
N PRO A 268 -15.47 -4.58 -2.16
CA PRO A 268 -15.42 -6.03 -2.30
C PRO A 268 -14.43 -6.50 -3.37
N LEU A 269 -14.27 -5.72 -4.44
CA LEU A 269 -13.30 -6.00 -5.50
C LEU A 269 -11.88 -5.67 -5.06
N MET A 270 -11.69 -4.53 -4.38
CA MET A 270 -10.40 -4.14 -3.81
C MET A 270 -9.91 -5.13 -2.78
N PHE A 271 -10.80 -5.65 -1.96
CA PHE A 271 -10.53 -6.67 -0.96
C PHE A 271 -9.89 -7.92 -1.59
N ILE A 272 -10.45 -8.41 -2.69
CA ILE A 272 -9.88 -9.52 -3.47
C ILE A 272 -8.50 -9.13 -4.02
N GLY A 273 -8.37 -7.91 -4.54
CA GLY A 273 -7.11 -7.36 -5.02
C GLY A 273 -6.00 -7.33 -3.97
N ILE A 274 -6.31 -6.86 -2.75
CA ILE A 274 -5.40 -6.82 -1.61
C ILE A 274 -4.94 -8.23 -1.23
N CYS A 275 -5.85 -9.21 -1.18
CA CYS A 275 -5.49 -10.60 -0.90
C CYS A 275 -4.50 -11.16 -1.94
N LEU A 276 -4.76 -10.89 -3.23
CA LEU A 276 -3.89 -11.31 -4.34
C LEU A 276 -2.56 -10.56 -4.34
N TYR A 277 -2.55 -9.29 -3.95
CA TYR A 277 -1.34 -8.51 -3.81
C TYR A 277 -0.46 -9.02 -2.66
N GLY A 278 -1.06 -9.33 -1.50
CA GLY A 278 -0.36 -9.95 -0.37
C GLY A 278 0.28 -11.28 -0.77
N GLN A 279 -0.43 -12.09 -1.55
CA GLN A 279 0.14 -13.31 -2.13
C GLN A 279 1.30 -13.01 -3.08
N TYR A 280 1.16 -12.04 -3.99
CA TYR A 280 2.23 -11.63 -4.89
C TYR A 280 3.49 -11.24 -4.10
N ILE A 281 3.35 -10.46 -3.02
CA ILE A 281 4.45 -10.12 -2.12
C ILE A 281 5.09 -11.38 -1.53
N ASN A 282 4.29 -12.33 -1.01
CA ASN A 282 4.83 -13.59 -0.48
C ASN A 282 5.64 -14.37 -1.52
N ILE A 283 5.12 -14.46 -2.76
CA ILE A 283 5.80 -15.10 -3.90
C ILE A 283 7.12 -14.39 -4.22
N MET A 284 7.11 -13.06 -4.29
CA MET A 284 8.27 -12.25 -4.60
C MET A 284 9.34 -12.37 -3.50
N VAL A 285 8.94 -12.31 -2.22
CA VAL A 285 9.83 -12.50 -1.08
C VAL A 285 10.46 -13.89 -1.14
N ASN A 286 9.70 -14.95 -1.38
CA ASN A 286 10.27 -16.29 -1.49
C ASN A 286 11.20 -16.44 -2.71
N THR A 287 10.86 -15.80 -3.83
CA THR A 287 11.70 -15.79 -5.04
C THR A 287 13.04 -15.10 -4.77
N ILE A 288 13.02 -13.93 -4.14
CA ILE A 288 14.22 -13.17 -3.76
C ILE A 288 15.03 -13.92 -2.70
N ARG A 289 14.37 -14.55 -1.73
CA ARG A 289 15.06 -15.17 -0.61
C ARG A 289 15.66 -16.53 -0.94
N ASN A 290 15.01 -17.31 -1.79
CA ASN A 290 15.33 -18.74 -1.97
C ASN A 290 15.59 -19.12 -3.43
N VAL A 291 14.79 -18.65 -4.39
CA VAL A 291 14.91 -19.05 -5.81
C VAL A 291 16.13 -18.42 -6.48
N ILE A 292 16.28 -17.09 -6.37
CA ILE A 292 17.39 -16.35 -7.01
C ILE A 292 18.76 -16.88 -6.53
N PRO A 293 19.02 -17.05 -5.21
CA PRO A 293 20.29 -17.62 -4.76
C PRO A 293 20.56 -19.02 -5.30
N ARG A 294 19.53 -19.88 -5.37
CA ARG A 294 19.66 -21.25 -5.90
C ARG A 294 20.04 -21.26 -7.38
N GLU A 295 19.38 -20.44 -8.19
CA GLU A 295 19.70 -20.32 -9.62
C GLU A 295 21.11 -19.76 -9.84
N LEU A 296 21.51 -18.73 -9.08
CA LEU A 296 22.87 -18.21 -9.11
C LEU A 296 23.91 -19.27 -8.70
N ASN A 297 23.58 -20.14 -7.73
CA ASN A 297 24.42 -21.27 -7.34
C ASN A 297 24.56 -22.29 -8.47
N ASN A 298 23.46 -22.64 -9.14
CA ASN A 298 23.46 -23.60 -10.24
C ASN A 298 24.30 -23.09 -11.42
N ILE A 299 24.14 -21.81 -11.78
CA ILE A 299 24.97 -21.15 -12.79
C ILE A 299 26.45 -21.18 -12.38
N ARG A 300 26.75 -20.92 -11.10
CA ARG A 300 28.11 -21.03 -10.55
C ARG A 300 28.68 -22.44 -10.70
N VAL A 301 27.96 -23.48 -10.27
CA VAL A 301 28.44 -24.87 -10.33
C VAL A 301 28.74 -25.27 -11.77
N ASN A 302 27.87 -24.87 -12.71
CA ASN A 302 28.09 -25.11 -14.15
C ASN A 302 29.28 -24.31 -14.70
N ALA A 303 29.48 -23.05 -14.30
CA ALA A 303 30.61 -22.22 -14.73
C ALA A 303 31.95 -22.63 -14.09
N SER A 304 31.92 -23.15 -12.85
CA SER A 304 33.11 -23.61 -12.13
C SER A 304 33.70 -24.91 -12.67
N LYS A 305 32.92 -25.67 -13.45
CA LYS A 305 33.44 -26.78 -14.26
C LYS A 305 34.40 -26.30 -15.35
N ASP A 306 34.32 -25.02 -15.76
CA ASP A 306 35.16 -24.41 -16.80
C ASP A 306 36.19 -23.37 -16.27
N SER A 307 36.10 -22.90 -15.02
CA SER A 307 37.02 -21.87 -14.49
C SER A 307 37.20 -21.91 -12.98
N LYS A 308 38.48 -21.91 -12.55
CA LYS A 308 38.94 -21.93 -11.15
C LYS A 308 38.93 -20.57 -10.41
N LYS A 309 38.28 -19.52 -10.93
CA LYS A 309 38.35 -18.18 -10.31
C LYS A 309 37.00 -17.45 -10.24
N CYS A 310 36.40 -17.43 -9.05
CA CYS A 310 35.66 -16.27 -8.53
C CYS A 310 35.40 -16.39 -7.01
N SER A 311 35.96 -15.51 -6.19
CA SER A 311 35.99 -15.63 -4.71
C SER A 311 34.82 -14.96 -3.97
N ILE A 312 34.17 -13.95 -4.56
CA ILE A 312 33.15 -13.14 -3.89
C ILE A 312 31.76 -13.83 -3.91
N LEU A 313 31.43 -14.49 -5.02
CA LEU A 313 30.18 -15.23 -5.18
C LEU A 313 30.05 -16.41 -4.20
N ASN A 314 31.19 -16.99 -3.78
CA ASN A 314 31.25 -18.10 -2.83
C ASN A 314 30.76 -17.75 -1.43
N TRP A 315 30.78 -16.45 -1.07
CA TRP A 315 30.34 -15.96 0.23
C TRP A 315 28.90 -15.45 0.23
N LEU A 316 28.39 -15.02 -0.94
CA LEU A 316 27.02 -14.50 -1.08
C LEU A 316 25.95 -15.61 -1.16
N ILE A 317 26.33 -16.80 -1.61
CA ILE A 317 25.42 -17.87 -2.02
C ILE A 317 25.73 -19.12 -1.20
N VAL A 318 25.21 -19.20 0.01
CA VAL A 318 25.18 -20.44 0.79
C VAL A 318 23.72 -20.82 0.99
N GLU A 319 23.34 -21.98 0.44
CA GLU A 319 22.07 -22.65 0.76
C GLU A 319 22.08 -23.01 2.25
N GLU A 320 21.09 -22.52 3.01
CA GLU A 320 20.64 -23.29 4.17
C GLU A 320 20.07 -24.61 3.63
N GLU A 321 20.46 -25.73 4.25
CA GLU A 321 20.05 -27.09 3.88
C GLU A 321 18.60 -27.16 3.39
N ASP A 322 18.42 -27.71 2.19
CA ASP A 322 17.17 -27.93 1.42
C ASP A 322 15.88 -27.71 2.22
N LYS A 323 15.55 -26.44 2.49
CA LYS A 323 14.20 -26.04 2.85
C LYS A 323 13.41 -26.09 1.55
N HIS A 324 12.79 -27.24 1.25
CA HIS A 324 11.78 -27.39 0.21
C HIS A 324 10.53 -26.57 0.54
N MET A 325 10.69 -25.26 0.72
CA MET A 325 9.60 -24.31 0.87
C MET A 325 9.06 -24.02 -0.52
N GLY A 326 7.80 -24.39 -0.74
CA GLY A 326 7.07 -23.96 -1.94
C GLY A 326 7.02 -22.44 -2.00
N VAL A 327 6.79 -21.87 -3.19
CA VAL A 327 6.70 -20.40 -3.37
C VAL A 327 5.52 -19.75 -2.63
N LEU A 328 4.61 -20.59 -2.14
CA LEU A 328 3.48 -20.21 -1.28
C LEU A 328 3.69 -20.58 0.19
N ALA A 329 4.79 -21.25 0.53
CA ALA A 329 5.11 -21.45 1.93
C ALA A 329 5.30 -20.06 2.54
N ASP A 330 4.65 -19.80 3.67
CA ASP A 330 4.87 -18.57 4.41
C ASP A 330 6.38 -18.44 4.62
N TYR A 331 6.97 -17.36 4.11
CA TYR A 331 8.40 -17.10 4.24
C TYR A 331 8.81 -16.87 5.70
N ARG A 332 7.83 -16.69 6.60
CA ARG A 332 7.97 -16.63 8.06
C ARG A 332 7.90 -18.01 8.70
N SER A 333 7.26 -18.98 8.05
CA SER A 333 7.34 -20.38 8.46
C SER A 333 8.73 -20.88 8.08
N ASP A 334 9.65 -20.92 9.03
CA ASP A 334 10.81 -21.77 8.87
C ASP A 334 10.28 -23.19 8.74
N GLY A 335 10.33 -23.74 7.51
CA GLY A 335 9.89 -25.10 7.21
C GLY A 335 10.36 -26.06 8.30
N ASN A 336 9.40 -26.55 9.09
CA ASN A 336 9.56 -27.51 10.19
C ASN A 336 10.45 -27.09 11.38
N LYS A 337 10.10 -26.02 12.08
CA LYS A 337 10.15 -26.05 13.55
C LYS A 337 8.78 -25.68 14.10
N LYS A 338 8.10 -26.64 14.73
CA LYS A 338 6.95 -26.35 15.59
C LYS A 338 7.38 -25.26 16.57
N PRO A 339 6.56 -24.24 16.85
CA PRO A 339 6.83 -23.37 17.99
C PRO A 339 6.87 -24.26 19.23
N GLU A 340 8.05 -24.41 19.84
CA GLU A 340 8.15 -24.95 21.19
C GLU A 340 7.58 -23.90 22.12
N ILE A 341 6.25 -23.93 22.28
CA ILE A 341 5.61 -23.26 23.40
C ILE A 341 6.03 -24.07 24.62
N HIS A 342 7.08 -23.61 25.31
CA HIS A 342 7.37 -24.06 26.66
C HIS A 342 6.23 -23.58 27.57
N ILE A 343 5.15 -24.34 27.62
CA ILE A 343 4.22 -24.27 28.73
C ILE A 343 5.00 -24.83 29.91
N LEU A 344 5.42 -23.95 30.82
CA LEU A 344 5.84 -24.34 32.16
C LEU A 344 4.64 -25.03 32.80
N VAL A 345 4.62 -26.36 32.73
CA VAL A 345 3.74 -27.17 33.57
C VAL A 345 4.29 -27.01 34.99
N ALA A 346 3.54 -26.28 35.81
CA ALA A 346 3.78 -26.13 37.24
C ALA A 346 3.49 -27.43 37.99
#